data_AF-A0A948C509-F1
#
_entry.id   AF-A0A948C509-F1
#
_cell.length_a   1.000
_cell.length_b   1.000
_cell.length_c   1.000
_cell.angle_alpha   90.00
_cell.angle_beta   90.00
_cell.angle_gamma   90.00
#
_symmetry.space_group_name_H-M   'P 1'
#
loop_
_entity.id
_entity.type
_entity.pdbx_description
1 polymer ?
#
loop_
_entity_poly.entity_id
_entity_poly.type
_entity_poly.pdbx_seq_one_letter_code
_entity_poly.pdbx_strand_id
1 'polypeptide(L)'
;MKVHVEITPALEPIGSGVGAVMQVREVLRVLQQHELRPMDLQNKAVYLASKIIELVGMAKGKVAEKLALETVKSGKAWKKMQRIIKAQNGNPNIKSEELKLAPVKKEIKAERDGKVKTINMKILNVAARTLGAPIDLKAGLYLHKKTGDRVKK
;
A
#
# COMPACT_ATOMS: atom_id res chain seq x y z
N MET A 1 16.54 1.63 25.16
CA MET A 1 15.89 1.47 23.84
C MET A 1 15.95 2.81 23.11
N LYS A 2 16.53 2.89 21.91
CA LYS A 2 16.47 4.12 21.10
C LYS A 2 15.12 4.16 20.38
N VAL A 3 14.43 5.30 20.45
CA VAL A 3 13.12 5.50 19.81
C VAL A 3 13.21 6.73 18.91
N HIS A 4 12.67 6.62 17.70
CA HIS A 4 12.54 7.71 16.74
C HIS A 4 11.09 7.75 16.26
N VAL A 5 10.51 8.94 16.16
CA VAL A 5 9.10 9.13 15.83
C VAL A 5 8.99 9.96 14.56
N GLU A 6 8.19 9.48 13.60
CA GLU A 6 7.88 10.19 12.37
C GLU A 6 6.39 10.47 12.27
N ILE A 7 6.01 11.73 12.16
CA ILE A 7 4.62 12.15 11.96
C ILE A 7 4.38 12.22 10.45
N THR A 8 3.39 11.46 9.96
CA THR A 8 3.06 11.43 8.53
C THR A 8 1.60 11.79 8.28
N PRO A 9 1.28 12.50 7.19
CA PRO A 9 -0.12 12.79 6.84
C PRO A 9 -0.95 11.51 6.61
N ALA A 10 -2.22 11.60 6.99
CA ALA A 10 -3.22 10.53 6.84
C ALA A 10 -4.55 11.08 6.29
N LEU A 11 -4.46 11.93 5.26
CA LEU A 11 -5.61 12.63 4.66
C LEU A 11 -6.41 11.75 3.69
N GLU A 12 -5.80 10.68 3.19
CA GLU A 12 -6.40 9.69 2.30
C GLU A 12 -5.69 8.34 2.51
N PRO A 13 -6.22 7.23 1.97
CA PRO A 13 -5.55 5.94 2.09
C PRO A 13 -4.20 5.99 1.39
N ILE A 14 -3.22 5.31 1.97
CA ILE A 14 -1.98 5.00 1.27
C ILE A 14 -2.25 3.81 0.37
N GLY A 15 -1.88 3.93 -0.91
CA GLY A 15 -2.39 3.03 -1.94
C GLY A 15 -3.88 3.27 -2.20
N SER A 16 -4.48 2.44 -3.04
CA SER A 16 -5.88 2.56 -3.45
C SER A 16 -6.77 1.51 -2.81
N GLY A 17 -6.22 0.40 -2.32
CA GLY A 17 -6.98 -0.71 -1.76
C GLY A 17 -7.28 -0.56 -0.28
N VAL A 18 -8.55 -0.73 0.10
CA VAL A 18 -8.98 -0.88 1.51
C VAL A 18 -9.63 -2.25 1.67
N GLY A 19 -9.04 -3.09 2.51
CA GLY A 19 -9.41 -4.50 2.66
C GLY A 19 -8.18 -5.41 2.59
N ALA A 20 -8.22 -6.55 3.26
CA ALA A 20 -7.03 -7.36 3.52
C ALA A 20 -6.31 -7.79 2.23
N VAL A 21 -7.00 -8.48 1.32
CA VAL A 21 -6.39 -8.97 0.08
C VAL A 21 -5.97 -7.82 -0.84
N MET A 22 -6.74 -6.73 -0.88
CA MET A 22 -6.41 -5.56 -1.71
C MET A 22 -5.10 -4.90 -1.26
N GLN A 23 -4.92 -4.73 0.05
CA GLN A 23 -3.70 -4.18 0.64
C GLN A 23 -2.50 -5.10 0.43
N VAL A 24 -2.67 -6.42 0.62
CA VAL A 24 -1.58 -7.38 0.35
C VAL A 24 -1.19 -7.35 -1.12
N ARG A 25 -2.14 -7.28 -2.05
CA ARG A 25 -1.85 -7.15 -3.49
C ARG A 25 -1.01 -5.91 -3.79
N GLU A 26 -1.33 -4.77 -3.20
CA GLU A 26 -0.56 -3.53 -3.38
C GLU A 26 0.85 -3.61 -2.78
N VAL A 27 1.00 -4.19 -1.60
CA VAL A 27 2.32 -4.46 -0.99
C VAL A 27 3.16 -5.39 -1.87
N LEU A 28 2.56 -6.47 -2.38
CA LEU A 28 3.24 -7.38 -3.29
C LEU A 28 3.63 -6.67 -4.60
N ARG A 29 2.77 -5.81 -5.17
CA ARG A 29 3.13 -5.00 -6.35
C ARG A 29 4.34 -4.12 -6.09
N VAL A 30 4.44 -3.48 -4.93
CA VAL A 30 5.62 -2.68 -4.55
C VAL A 30 6.85 -3.57 -4.46
N LEU A 31 6.80 -4.67 -3.72
CA LEU A 31 7.95 -5.55 -3.53
C LEU A 31 8.41 -6.20 -4.84
N GLN A 32 7.46 -6.62 -5.68
CA GLN A 32 7.70 -7.26 -6.98
C GLN A 32 8.01 -6.25 -8.09
N GLN A 33 8.07 -4.95 -7.79
CA GLN A 33 8.30 -3.86 -8.75
C GLN A 33 7.33 -3.87 -9.94
N HIS A 34 6.09 -4.27 -9.69
CA HIS A 34 5.02 -4.27 -10.70
C HIS A 34 4.73 -2.84 -11.19
N GLU A 35 4.33 -2.69 -12.45
CA GLU A 35 3.97 -1.40 -13.06
C GLU A 35 2.79 -0.69 -12.36
N LEU A 36 1.82 -1.45 -11.83
CA LEU A 36 0.62 -0.94 -11.14
C LEU A 36 0.85 -0.67 -9.65
N ARG A 37 2.11 -0.59 -9.19
CA ARG A 37 2.39 -0.40 -7.77
C ARG A 37 2.00 1.02 -7.32
N PRO A 38 1.38 1.16 -6.15
CA PRO A 38 1.08 2.47 -5.59
C PRO A 38 2.36 3.19 -5.17
N MET A 39 2.67 4.30 -5.84
CA MET A 39 3.90 5.05 -5.60
C MET A 39 3.90 5.77 -4.25
N ASP A 40 2.74 6.20 -3.75
CA ASP A 40 2.59 6.77 -2.41
C ASP A 40 2.95 5.73 -1.32
N LEU A 41 2.51 4.48 -1.48
CA LEU A 41 2.90 3.38 -0.60
C LEU A 41 4.40 3.11 -0.65
N GLN A 42 4.98 3.00 -1.85
CA GLN A 42 6.42 2.79 -2.00
C GLN A 42 7.22 3.92 -1.35
N ASN A 43 6.87 5.18 -1.64
CA ASN A 43 7.60 6.35 -1.14
C ASN A 43 7.54 6.43 0.39
N LYS A 44 6.35 6.21 0.99
CA LYS A 44 6.20 6.20 2.45
C LYS A 44 6.97 5.05 3.09
N ALA A 45 6.96 3.85 2.49
CA ALA A 45 7.72 2.71 2.99
C ALA A 45 9.24 2.93 2.90
N VAL A 46 9.73 3.49 1.79
CA VAL A 46 11.16 3.85 1.61
C VAL A 46 11.59 4.91 2.61
N TYR A 47 10.77 5.93 2.84
CA TYR A 47 11.02 6.95 3.84
C TYR A 47 11.13 6.35 5.25
N LEU A 48 10.16 5.54 5.68
CA LEU A 48 10.23 4.92 7.01
C LEU A 48 11.41 3.95 7.14
N ALA A 49 11.74 3.20 6.08
CA ALA A 49 12.90 2.33 6.08
C ALA A 49 14.23 3.10 6.17
N SER A 50 14.32 4.29 5.54
CA SER A 50 15.51 5.14 5.66
C SER A 50 15.73 5.64 7.08
N LYS A 51 14.64 5.92 7.82
CA LYS A 51 14.69 6.29 9.24
C LYS A 51 15.15 5.15 10.13
N ILE A 52 14.76 3.91 9.81
CA ILE A 52 15.29 2.74 10.50
C ILE A 52 16.80 2.58 10.22
N ILE A 53 17.22 2.73 8.96
CA ILE A 53 18.64 2.69 8.56
C ILE A 53 19.48 3.76 9.29
N GLU A 54 18.92 4.96 9.44
CA GLU A 54 19.51 6.06 10.23
C GLU A 54 19.62 5.69 11.71
N LEU A 55 18.54 5.16 12.29
CA LEU A 55 18.45 4.81 13.70
C LEU A 55 19.50 3.76 14.11
N VAL A 56 19.79 2.80 13.22
CA VAL A 56 20.80 1.76 13.45
C VAL A 56 22.22 2.17 13.05
N GLY A 57 22.41 3.41 12.56
CA GLY A 57 23.73 3.96 12.23
C GLY A 57 24.34 3.45 10.92
N MET A 58 23.55 2.86 10.02
CA MET A 58 24.06 2.29 8.77
C MET A 58 24.31 3.33 7.67
N ALA A 59 23.49 4.38 7.59
CA ALA A 59 23.64 5.51 6.67
C ALA A 59 22.83 6.72 7.17
N LYS A 60 22.98 7.89 6.56
CA LYS A 60 22.23 9.11 6.93
C LYS A 60 21.69 9.89 5.72
N GLY A 61 20.59 10.59 5.93
CA GLY A 61 19.96 11.50 4.97
C GLY A 61 19.69 10.83 3.63
N LYS A 62 20.06 11.51 2.54
CA LYS A 62 19.87 11.02 1.16
C LYS A 62 20.52 9.65 0.90
N VAL A 63 21.61 9.32 1.60
CA VAL A 63 22.28 8.02 1.44
C VAL A 63 21.42 6.89 2.01
N ALA A 64 20.80 7.10 3.17
CA ALA A 64 19.89 6.14 3.78
C ALA A 64 18.64 5.92 2.92
N GLU A 65 18.07 7.00 2.38
CA GLU A 65 16.92 6.93 1.48
C GLU A 65 17.24 6.18 0.18
N LYS A 66 18.41 6.48 -0.43
CA LYS A 66 18.89 5.76 -1.61
C LYS A 66 19.06 4.27 -1.31
N LEU A 67 19.65 3.91 -0.17
CA LEU A 67 19.84 2.52 0.22
C LEU A 67 18.49 1.78 0.39
N ALA A 68 17.51 2.41 1.03
CA ALA A 68 16.17 1.86 1.16
C ALA A 68 15.50 1.65 -0.21
N LEU A 69 15.55 2.66 -1.08
CA LEU A 69 14.98 2.59 -2.42
C LEU A 69 15.63 1.49 -3.26
N GLU A 70 16.95 1.41 -3.28
CA GLU A 70 17.70 0.37 -4.01
C GLU A 70 17.39 -1.03 -3.48
N THR A 71 17.15 -1.18 -2.18
CA THR A 71 16.77 -2.47 -1.58
C THR A 71 15.43 -2.98 -2.13
N VAL A 72 14.48 -2.07 -2.38
CA VAL A 72 13.20 -2.40 -3.01
C VAL A 72 13.37 -2.62 -4.52
N LYS A 73 14.01 -1.69 -5.23
CA LYS A 73 14.19 -1.75 -6.70
C LYS A 73 14.98 -2.98 -7.17
N SER A 74 16.03 -3.35 -6.45
CA SER A 74 16.86 -4.52 -6.79
C SER A 74 16.19 -5.87 -6.50
N GLY A 75 14.97 -5.87 -5.94
CA GLY A 75 14.26 -7.10 -5.55
C GLY A 75 14.83 -7.77 -4.29
N LYS A 76 15.82 -7.17 -3.61
CA LYS A 76 16.34 -7.70 -2.33
C LYS A 76 15.25 -7.75 -1.26
N ALA A 77 14.40 -6.72 -1.19
CA ALA A 77 13.24 -6.68 -0.30
C ALA A 77 12.28 -7.84 -0.58
N TRP A 78 11.96 -8.10 -1.86
CA TRP A 78 11.13 -9.22 -2.25
C TRP A 78 11.74 -10.57 -1.85
N LYS A 79 13.01 -10.81 -2.17
CA LYS A 79 13.73 -12.04 -1.77
C LYS A 79 13.72 -12.26 -0.25
N LYS A 80 13.73 -11.19 0.56
CA LYS A 80 13.60 -11.31 2.02
C LYS A 80 12.16 -11.60 2.43
N MET A 81 11.17 -10.96 1.81
CA MET A 81 9.76 -11.26 2.04
C MET A 81 9.41 -12.71 1.67
N GLN A 82 9.93 -13.25 0.56
CA GLN A 82 9.76 -14.66 0.20
C GLN A 82 10.27 -15.61 1.29
N ARG A 83 11.41 -15.27 1.92
CA ARG A 83 11.94 -16.03 3.07
C ARG A 83 11.02 -15.96 4.28
N ILE A 84 10.43 -14.79 4.56
CA ILE A 84 9.45 -14.61 5.64
C ILE A 84 8.19 -15.43 5.37
N ILE A 85 7.64 -15.34 4.16
CA ILE A 85 6.46 -16.10 3.74
C ILE A 85 6.70 -17.61 3.89
N LYS A 86 7.84 -18.11 3.39
CA LYS A 86 8.22 -19.52 3.51
C LYS A 86 8.33 -19.96 4.98
N ALA A 87 8.94 -19.13 5.83
CA ALA A 87 9.07 -19.41 7.26
C ALA A 87 7.71 -19.46 7.99
N GLN A 88 6.68 -18.83 7.43
CA GLN A 88 5.31 -18.85 7.93
C GLN A 88 4.42 -19.87 7.19
N ASN A 89 5.02 -20.84 6.48
CA ASN A 89 4.34 -21.89 5.71
C ASN A 89 3.45 -21.38 4.56
N GLY A 90 3.67 -20.15 4.09
CA GLY A 90 2.99 -19.60 2.91
C GLY A 90 3.70 -19.94 1.59
N ASN A 91 3.06 -19.65 0.46
CA ASN A 91 3.66 -19.80 -0.86
C ASN A 91 4.64 -18.63 -1.16
N PRO A 92 5.97 -18.83 -1.17
CA PRO A 92 6.92 -17.75 -1.43
C PRO A 92 6.92 -17.27 -2.88
N ASN A 93 6.31 -18.00 -3.81
CA ASN A 93 6.26 -17.66 -5.23
C ASN A 93 4.95 -16.96 -5.63
N ILE A 94 4.10 -16.61 -4.65
CA ILE A 94 2.83 -15.91 -4.90
C ILE A 94 3.03 -14.63 -5.69
N LYS A 95 2.28 -14.46 -6.77
CA LYS A 95 2.26 -13.19 -7.53
C LYS A 95 1.15 -12.30 -7.01
N SER A 96 1.40 -10.98 -7.03
CA SER A 96 0.39 -9.97 -6.69
C SER A 96 -0.94 -10.19 -7.44
N GLU A 97 -0.87 -10.52 -8.72
CA GLU A 97 -2.03 -10.72 -9.60
C GLU A 97 -2.72 -12.09 -9.44
N GLU A 98 -2.12 -13.05 -8.72
CA GLU A 98 -2.76 -14.33 -8.39
C GLU A 98 -3.74 -14.20 -7.20
N LEU A 99 -3.68 -13.08 -6.47
CA LEU A 99 -4.59 -12.80 -5.37
C LEU A 99 -6.01 -12.54 -5.87
N LYS A 100 -6.89 -13.51 -5.64
CA LYS A 100 -8.31 -13.45 -6.03
C LYS A 100 -9.06 -12.42 -5.18
N LEU A 101 -9.58 -11.38 -5.84
CA LEU A 101 -10.53 -10.43 -5.26
C LEU A 101 -11.95 -11.01 -5.20
N ALA A 102 -12.87 -10.29 -4.53
CA ALA A 102 -14.28 -10.65 -4.53
C ALA A 102 -14.85 -10.71 -5.96
N PRO A 103 -15.67 -11.73 -6.29
CA PRO A 103 -16.24 -11.88 -7.63
C PRO A 103 -17.34 -10.86 -7.92
N VAL A 104 -18.13 -10.49 -6.89
CA VAL A 104 -19.18 -9.48 -7.00
C VAL A 104 -18.57 -8.11 -6.79
N LYS A 105 -18.76 -7.21 -7.75
CA LYS A 105 -18.21 -5.85 -7.73
C LYS A 105 -19.27 -4.87 -8.22
N LYS A 106 -19.23 -3.66 -7.67
CA LYS A 106 -20.04 -2.53 -8.14
C LYS A 106 -19.14 -1.31 -8.20
N GLU A 107 -19.07 -0.68 -9.37
CA GLU A 107 -18.37 0.58 -9.55
C GLU A 107 -19.28 1.75 -9.18
N ILE A 108 -18.73 2.71 -8.44
CA ILE A 108 -19.40 3.97 -8.12
C ILE A 108 -18.74 5.06 -8.96
N LYS A 109 -19.52 5.65 -9.87
CA LYS A 109 -19.05 6.70 -10.80
C LYS A 109 -19.34 8.08 -10.23
N ALA A 110 -18.63 9.09 -10.74
CA ALA A 110 -18.89 10.47 -10.37
C ALA A 110 -20.25 10.91 -10.93
N GLU A 111 -21.06 11.60 -10.13
CA GLU A 111 -22.38 12.09 -10.55
C GLU A 111 -22.28 13.37 -11.39
N ARG A 112 -21.13 14.04 -11.33
CA ARG A 112 -20.80 15.30 -12.01
C ARG A 112 -19.30 15.44 -12.23
N ASP A 113 -18.94 16.29 -13.18
CA ASP A 113 -17.57 16.71 -13.41
C ASP A 113 -17.03 17.52 -12.22
N GLY A 114 -15.73 17.41 -11.95
CA GLY A 114 -15.11 18.17 -10.86
C GLY A 114 -13.72 17.71 -10.48
N LYS A 115 -13.30 18.12 -9.28
CA LYS A 115 -12.01 17.74 -8.66
C LYS A 115 -12.28 17.17 -7.26
N VAL A 116 -11.68 16.02 -6.94
CA VAL A 116 -11.78 15.41 -5.61
C VAL A 116 -11.08 16.32 -4.60
N LYS A 117 -11.83 16.97 -3.71
CA LYS A 117 -11.27 17.89 -2.71
C LYS A 117 -10.77 17.18 -1.46
N THR A 118 -11.52 16.18 -1.00
CA THR A 118 -11.25 15.46 0.25
C THR A 118 -11.80 14.05 0.18
N ILE A 119 -11.15 13.10 0.85
CA ILE A 119 -11.65 11.74 1.04
C ILE A 119 -11.95 11.55 2.53
N ASN A 120 -13.20 11.24 2.89
CA ASN A 120 -13.57 11.01 4.28
C ASN A 120 -13.19 9.57 4.70
N MET A 121 -12.08 9.46 5.42
CA MET A 121 -11.55 8.17 5.89
C MET A 121 -12.50 7.39 6.81
N LYS A 122 -13.31 8.09 7.62
CA LYS A 122 -14.28 7.45 8.51
C LYS A 122 -15.37 6.76 7.70
N ILE A 123 -15.94 7.45 6.70
CA ILE A 123 -16.96 6.90 5.80
C ILE A 123 -16.37 5.73 5.00
N LEU A 124 -15.14 5.88 4.49
CA LEU A 124 -14.46 4.83 3.75
C LEU A 124 -14.29 3.54 4.58
N ASN A 125 -13.88 3.67 5.83
CA ASN A 125 -13.74 2.54 6.76
C ASN A 125 -15.09 1.89 7.09
N VAL A 126 -16.14 2.68 7.30
CA VAL A 126 -17.49 2.14 7.54
C VAL A 126 -17.98 1.38 6.30
N ALA A 127 -17.78 1.92 5.10
CA ALA A 127 -18.16 1.26 3.86
C ALA A 127 -17.42 -0.08 3.67
N ALA A 128 -16.10 -0.10 3.84
CA ALA A 128 -15.31 -1.34 3.74
C ALA A 128 -15.76 -2.40 4.77
N ARG A 129 -16.07 -1.99 6.01
CA ARG A 129 -16.61 -2.89 7.04
C ARG A 129 -17.98 -3.43 6.70
N THR A 130 -18.84 -2.59 6.15
CA THR A 130 -20.19 -2.99 5.72
C THR A 130 -20.13 -4.03 4.60
N LEU A 131 -19.11 -3.96 3.74
CA LEU A 131 -18.86 -4.97 2.70
C LEU A 131 -18.32 -6.30 3.24
N GLY A 132 -17.94 -6.38 4.52
CA GLY A 132 -17.45 -7.61 5.17
C GLY A 132 -16.01 -7.55 5.64
N ALA A 133 -15.25 -6.48 5.36
CA ALA A 133 -13.87 -6.38 5.84
C ALA A 133 -13.81 -6.16 7.36
N PRO A 134 -12.84 -6.74 8.09
CA PRO A 134 -11.77 -7.60 7.60
C PRO A 134 -12.11 -9.11 7.63
N ILE A 135 -13.34 -9.49 8.02
CA ILE A 135 -13.73 -10.90 8.21
C ILE A 135 -13.73 -11.63 6.86
N ASP A 136 -14.39 -11.06 5.85
CA ASP A 136 -14.19 -11.49 4.47
C ASP A 136 -12.91 -10.82 3.94
N LEU A 137 -11.85 -11.61 3.81
CA LEU A 137 -10.53 -11.15 3.35
C LEU A 137 -10.57 -10.54 1.94
N LYS A 138 -11.52 -10.97 1.11
CA LYS A 138 -11.69 -10.49 -0.27
C LYS A 138 -12.57 -9.25 -0.36
N ALA A 139 -13.35 -8.97 0.69
CA ALA A 139 -14.18 -7.78 0.78
C ALA A 139 -13.33 -6.51 0.98
N GLY A 140 -13.83 -5.41 0.46
CA GLY A 140 -13.13 -4.14 0.49
C GLY A 140 -13.60 -3.19 -0.59
N LEU A 141 -12.86 -2.10 -0.77
CA LEU A 141 -13.09 -1.11 -1.79
C LEU A 141 -11.76 -0.67 -2.42
N TYR A 142 -11.84 -0.16 -3.64
CA TYR A 142 -10.70 0.35 -4.37
C TYR A 142 -10.96 1.79 -4.80
N LEU A 143 -10.05 2.69 -4.45
CA LEU A 143 -10.10 4.09 -4.87
C LEU A 143 -9.46 4.24 -6.24
N HIS A 144 -10.30 4.53 -7.24
CA HIS A 144 -9.84 4.87 -8.60
C HIS A 144 -9.35 6.32 -8.72
N LYS A 145 -9.67 7.16 -7.73
CA LYS A 145 -9.35 8.59 -7.70
C LYS A 145 -8.87 8.98 -6.32
N LYS A 146 -7.83 9.80 -6.29
CA LYS A 146 -7.18 10.35 -5.09
C LYS A 146 -7.55 11.81 -4.91
N THR A 147 -7.19 12.36 -3.77
CA THR A 147 -7.36 13.79 -3.51
C THR A 147 -6.60 14.60 -4.56
N GLY A 148 -7.29 15.54 -5.19
CA GLY A 148 -6.75 16.38 -6.25
C GLY A 148 -7.02 15.86 -7.67
N ASP A 149 -7.50 14.64 -7.84
CA ASP A 149 -7.81 14.12 -9.17
C ASP A 149 -9.04 14.80 -9.78
N ARG A 150 -9.00 15.01 -11.10
CA ARG A 150 -10.19 15.39 -11.87
C ARG A 150 -11.05 14.16 -12.16
N VAL A 151 -12.37 14.37 -12.07
CA VAL A 151 -13.40 13.39 -12.40
C VAL A 151 -14.33 13.95 -13.45
N LYS A 152 -14.87 13.05 -14.27
CA LYS A 152 -15.93 13.34 -15.25
C LYS A 152 -17.08 12.35 -15.01
N LYS A 153 -18.30 12.78 -15.32
CA LYS A 153 -19.50 11.95 -15.29
C LYS A 153 -19.42 10.80 -16.30
#